data_AF-A0A6P1Q0A3-F1
#
_entry.id   AF-A0A6P1Q0A3-F1
#
_cell.length_a   1.000
_cell.length_b   1.000
_cell.length_c   1.000
_cell.angle_alpha   90.00
_cell.angle_beta   90.00
_cell.angle_gamma   90.00
#
_symmetry.space_group_name_H-M   'P 1'
#
loop_
_entity.id
_entity.type
_entity.pdbx_description
1 polymer ?
#
loop_
_entity_poly.entity_id
_entity_poly.type
_entity_poly.pdbx_seq_one_letter_code
_entity_poly.pdbx_strand_id
1 'polypeptide(L)'
;MGQRETAQQIWNYLTGRGWTSQSVAAVLGNMQSESGIIADRWESDWVGNMAGGYGLVQWTPATKYINWAKSNGLAYRDVISQCKRLEWEVANNQQFYHPNMTFKQFTQSRQSPETLADIFIRYYERPSNPNQPLRQTQARYWFNLLNKNTTTPKPTPSVPNKKGETTMQCIYWRPNAKNTGQDAYYFNGVSVKYIPHPDSVSILRTIYKDNNGKAIPEYHWVNKAPWWIRLEAVCVKQ
;
A
#
# COMPACT_ATOMS: atom_id res chain seq x y z
N MET A 1 3.53 -14.71 7.68
CA MET A 1 2.58 -13.87 6.93
C MET A 1 3.37 -12.77 6.26
N GLY A 2 3.15 -12.48 4.98
CA GLY A 2 3.86 -11.38 4.33
C GLY A 2 3.32 -10.02 4.78
N GLN A 3 4.11 -8.98 4.53
CA GLN A 3 3.78 -7.59 4.90
C GLN A 3 2.41 -7.16 4.36
N ARG A 4 2.09 -7.54 3.11
CA ARG A 4 0.83 -7.19 2.47
C ARG A 4 -0.37 -7.88 3.11
N GLU A 5 -0.26 -9.17 3.46
CA GLU A 5 -1.36 -9.90 4.10
C GLU A 5 -1.66 -9.33 5.48
N THR A 6 -0.62 -8.98 6.26
CA THR A 6 -0.79 -8.32 7.56
C THR A 6 -1.45 -6.95 7.40
N ALA A 7 -0.97 -6.14 6.44
CA ALA A 7 -1.56 -4.82 6.14
C ALA A 7 -3.04 -4.93 5.75
N GLN A 8 -3.40 -5.94 4.94
CA GLN A 8 -4.79 -6.20 4.56
C GLN A 8 -5.67 -6.60 5.75
N GLN A 9 -5.15 -7.38 6.71
CA GLN A 9 -5.89 -7.74 7.92
C GLN A 9 -6.16 -6.53 8.80
N ILE A 10 -5.13 -5.71 9.04
CA ILE A 10 -5.25 -4.44 9.79
C ILE A 10 -6.28 -3.54 9.10
N TRP A 11 -6.17 -3.42 7.77
CA TRP A 11 -7.05 -2.58 6.99
C TRP A 11 -8.51 -3.01 7.10
N ASN A 12 -8.80 -4.29 6.83
CA ASN A 12 -10.16 -4.83 6.89
C ASN A 12 -10.76 -4.68 8.29
N TYR A 13 -9.95 -4.94 9.33
CA TYR A 13 -10.41 -4.79 10.70
C TYR A 13 -10.73 -3.33 11.02
N LEU A 14 -9.78 -2.40 10.89
CA LEU A 14 -9.97 -1.00 11.32
C LEU A 14 -11.02 -0.26 10.50
N THR A 15 -11.06 -0.47 9.18
CA THR A 15 -12.15 0.08 8.34
C THR A 15 -13.51 -0.51 8.71
N GLY A 16 -13.58 -1.81 9.00
CA GLY A 16 -14.77 -2.46 9.55
C GLY A 16 -15.20 -1.95 10.93
N ARG A 17 -14.29 -1.29 11.67
CA ARG A 17 -14.57 -0.59 12.93
C ARG A 17 -14.96 0.89 12.73
N GLY A 18 -15.05 1.36 11.49
CA GLY A 18 -15.48 2.72 11.15
C GLY A 18 -14.35 3.74 11.07
N TRP A 19 -13.08 3.31 11.06
CA TRP A 19 -11.98 4.20 10.71
C TRP A 19 -12.04 4.54 9.22
N THR A 20 -11.65 5.76 8.84
CA THR A 20 -11.53 6.11 7.42
C THR A 20 -10.35 5.39 6.79
N SER A 21 -10.47 5.10 5.50
CA SER A 21 -9.37 4.56 4.68
C SER A 21 -8.08 5.39 4.77
N GLN A 22 -8.19 6.72 4.91
CA GLN A 22 -7.05 7.63 5.00
C GLN A 22 -6.31 7.44 6.33
N SER A 23 -7.05 7.37 7.45
CA SER A 23 -6.45 7.17 8.77
C SER A 23 -5.82 5.79 8.91
N VAL A 24 -6.47 4.75 8.38
CA VAL A 24 -5.89 3.40 8.34
C VAL A 24 -4.61 3.36 7.50
N ALA A 25 -4.61 4.00 6.33
CA ALA A 25 -3.42 4.10 5.49
C ALA A 25 -2.25 4.81 6.21
N ALA A 26 -2.55 5.89 6.93
CA ALA A 26 -1.56 6.63 7.72
C ALA A 26 -0.91 5.77 8.82
N VAL A 27 -1.72 4.98 9.52
CA VAL A 27 -1.24 4.02 10.52
C VAL A 27 -0.35 2.96 9.85
N LEU A 28 -0.76 2.39 8.71
CA LEU A 28 0.05 1.42 7.98
C LEU A 28 1.38 1.97 7.49
N GLY A 29 1.41 3.23 7.02
CA GLY A 29 2.65 3.91 6.65
C GLY A 29 3.62 4.02 7.82
N ASN A 30 3.12 4.31 9.02
CA ASN A 30 3.94 4.34 10.22
C ASN A 30 4.41 2.93 10.63
N MET A 31 3.49 1.96 10.71
CA MET A 31 3.80 0.56 11.04
C MET A 31 4.86 -0.05 10.09
N GLN A 32 4.87 0.35 8.81
CA GLN A 32 5.87 -0.12 7.86
C GLN A 32 7.28 0.32 8.27
N SER A 33 7.45 1.56 8.71
CA SER A 33 8.74 2.05 9.18
C SER A 33 9.09 1.56 10.58
N GLU A 34 8.10 1.37 11.46
CA GLU A 34 8.34 0.85 12.82
C GLU A 34 8.74 -0.63 12.85
N SER A 35 8.01 -1.47 12.11
CA SER A 35 8.12 -2.93 12.25
C SER A 35 8.22 -3.69 10.94
N GLY A 36 8.09 -3.01 9.80
CA GLY A 36 7.83 -3.66 8.52
C GLY A 36 6.42 -4.25 8.45
N ILE A 37 5.48 -3.79 9.28
CA ILE A 37 4.13 -4.35 9.46
C ILE A 37 4.20 -5.82 9.94
N ILE A 38 5.07 -6.07 10.92
CA ILE A 38 5.28 -7.38 11.54
C ILE A 38 4.79 -7.32 12.98
N ALA A 39 3.75 -8.11 13.29
CA ALA A 39 3.13 -8.11 14.62
C ALA A 39 4.02 -8.72 15.72
N ASP A 40 4.87 -9.69 15.40
CA ASP A 40 5.83 -10.29 16.36
C ASP A 40 7.24 -9.72 16.16
N ARG A 41 7.36 -8.39 16.05
CA ARG A 41 8.65 -7.69 15.93
C ARG A 41 9.13 -7.17 17.27
N TRP A 42 10.30 -7.62 17.69
CA TRP A 42 11.04 -7.05 18.82
C TRP A 42 12.03 -6.01 18.30
N GLU A 43 12.15 -4.90 19.01
CA GLU A 43 13.18 -3.90 18.73
C GLU A 43 14.57 -4.54 18.70
N SER A 44 15.38 -4.19 17.69
CA SER A 44 16.72 -4.75 17.46
C SER A 44 16.78 -6.28 17.39
N ASP A 45 15.65 -6.94 17.16
CA ASP A 45 15.49 -8.39 17.18
C ASP A 45 15.88 -9.05 18.53
N TRP A 46 15.91 -8.27 19.61
CA TRP A 46 16.18 -8.78 20.96
C TRP A 46 14.89 -9.35 21.57
N VAL A 47 14.60 -10.60 21.21
CA VAL A 47 13.43 -11.34 21.66
C VAL A 47 13.37 -11.40 23.19
N GLY A 48 12.24 -10.95 23.76
CA GLY A 48 11.99 -10.98 25.20
C GLY A 48 12.44 -9.74 25.95
N ASN A 49 13.05 -8.75 25.28
CA ASN A 49 13.39 -7.47 25.90
C ASN A 49 12.13 -6.64 26.21
N MET A 50 11.59 -6.82 27.42
CA MET A 50 10.38 -6.15 27.88
C MET A 50 10.53 -4.63 28.06
N ALA A 51 11.76 -4.11 28.07
CA ALA A 51 12.04 -2.68 28.17
C ALA A 51 12.05 -1.98 26.79
N GLY A 52 12.29 -2.71 25.71
CA GLY A 52 12.31 -2.18 24.33
C GLY A 52 10.93 -2.12 23.67
N GLY A 53 10.92 -1.80 22.38
CA GLY A 53 9.73 -1.78 21.53
C GLY A 53 9.23 -3.17 21.12
N TYR A 54 7.91 -3.30 20.97
CA TYR A 54 7.29 -4.51 20.48
C TYR A 54 6.10 -4.24 19.54
N GLY A 55 5.98 -5.06 18.49
CA GLY A 55 4.82 -5.18 17.63
C GLY A 55 4.72 -4.12 16.55
N LEU A 56 3.52 -3.98 15.99
CA LEU A 56 3.22 -3.21 14.77
C LEU A 56 3.68 -1.75 14.85
N VAL A 57 3.47 -1.11 16.00
CA VAL A 57 3.79 0.30 16.30
C VAL A 57 4.88 0.43 17.36
N GLN A 58 5.66 -0.64 17.60
CA GLN A 58 6.75 -0.65 18.57
C GLN A 58 6.38 -0.05 19.94
N TRP A 59 5.31 -0.57 20.58
CA TRP A 59 4.91 -0.11 21.92
C TRP A 59 6.09 -0.20 22.88
N THR A 60 6.48 0.94 23.43
CA THR A 60 7.69 1.06 24.26
C THR A 60 7.35 1.65 25.64
N PRO A 61 7.71 0.96 26.75
CA PRO A 61 8.22 -0.41 26.79
C PRO A 61 7.17 -1.45 26.37
N ALA A 62 7.62 -2.61 25.88
CA ALA A 62 6.78 -3.70 25.38
C ALA A 62 5.71 -4.17 26.39
N THR A 63 6.01 -4.05 27.69
CA THR A 63 5.07 -4.36 28.79
C THR A 63 3.74 -3.60 28.68
N LYS A 64 3.73 -2.37 28.15
CA LYS A 64 2.50 -1.57 27.97
C LYS A 64 1.44 -2.30 27.16
N TYR A 65 1.87 -2.99 26.11
CA TYR A 65 0.98 -3.76 25.25
C TYR A 65 0.88 -5.22 25.71
N ILE A 66 2.00 -5.90 25.96
CA ILE A 66 2.00 -7.34 26.25
C ILE A 66 1.19 -7.65 27.53
N ASN A 67 1.33 -6.84 28.59
CA ASN A 67 0.57 -7.04 29.81
C ASN A 67 -0.93 -6.78 29.59
N TRP A 68 -1.27 -5.74 28.83
CA TRP A 68 -2.65 -5.43 28.46
C TRP A 68 -3.28 -6.56 27.63
N ALA A 69 -2.55 -7.12 26.66
CA ALA A 69 -3.06 -8.21 25.84
C ALA A 69 -3.33 -9.45 26.72
N LYS A 70 -2.38 -9.82 27.59
CA LYS A 70 -2.52 -10.93 28.53
C LYS A 70 -3.69 -10.74 29.50
N SER A 71 -3.85 -9.55 30.08
CA SER A 71 -4.93 -9.28 31.03
C SER A 71 -6.32 -9.30 30.38
N ASN A 72 -6.40 -9.08 29.06
CA ASN A 72 -7.63 -9.18 28.28
C ASN A 72 -7.83 -10.55 27.61
N GLY A 73 -7.00 -11.56 27.95
CA GLY A 73 -7.11 -12.91 27.37
C GLY A 73 -6.77 -12.97 25.87
N LEU A 74 -5.95 -12.04 25.38
CA LEU A 74 -5.58 -11.93 23.96
C LEU A 74 -4.16 -12.46 23.71
N ALA A 75 -3.97 -13.08 22.54
CA ALA A 75 -2.65 -13.50 22.09
C ALA A 75 -1.84 -12.28 21.64
N TYR A 76 -0.80 -11.89 22.39
CA TYR A 76 -0.09 -10.64 22.12
C TYR A 76 0.61 -10.59 20.74
N ARG A 77 0.93 -11.75 20.15
CA ARG A 77 1.53 -11.84 18.80
C ARG A 77 0.53 -11.68 17.65
N ASP A 78 -0.76 -11.76 17.95
CA ASP A 78 -1.82 -11.70 16.95
C ASP A 78 -2.04 -10.26 16.44
N VAL A 79 -2.25 -10.13 15.14
CA VAL A 79 -2.44 -8.85 14.45
C VAL A 79 -3.70 -8.15 14.95
N ILE A 80 -4.80 -8.89 15.11
CA ILE A 80 -6.09 -8.32 15.52
C ILE A 80 -6.05 -7.89 16.99
N SER A 81 -5.31 -8.59 17.84
CA SER A 81 -5.08 -8.21 19.23
C SER A 81 -4.35 -6.86 19.34
N GLN A 82 -3.43 -6.58 18.42
CA GLN A 82 -2.76 -5.28 18.31
C GLN A 82 -3.68 -4.19 17.75
N CYS A 83 -4.57 -4.51 16.79
CA CYS A 83 -5.61 -3.56 16.38
C CYS A 83 -6.62 -3.25 17.50
N LYS A 84 -6.96 -4.24 18.33
CA LYS A 84 -7.80 -4.02 19.53
C LYS A 84 -7.11 -3.11 20.54
N ARG A 85 -5.78 -3.15 20.64
CA ARG A 85 -5.03 -2.22 21.48
C ARG A 85 -5.20 -0.77 21.00
N LEU A 86 -5.06 -0.52 19.70
CA LEU A 86 -5.29 0.81 19.12
C LEU A 86 -6.71 1.32 19.40
N GLU A 87 -7.73 0.47 19.24
CA GLU A 87 -9.12 0.81 19.56
C GLU A 87 -9.31 1.14 21.05
N TRP A 88 -8.67 0.38 21.94
CA TRP A 88 -8.68 0.66 23.37
C TRP A 88 -7.99 2.01 23.68
N GLU A 89 -6.88 2.32 23.02
CA GLU A 89 -6.19 3.61 23.18
C GLU A 89 -7.06 4.78 22.69
N VAL A 90 -7.77 4.62 21.58
CA VAL A 90 -8.78 5.58 21.10
C VAL A 90 -9.89 5.78 22.13
N ALA A 91 -10.43 4.70 22.69
CA ALA A 91 -11.54 4.76 23.64
C ALA A 91 -11.14 5.33 25.02
N ASN A 92 -9.87 5.22 25.39
CA ASN A 92 -9.36 5.61 26.71
C ASN A 92 -8.44 6.83 26.67
N ASN A 93 -8.39 7.55 25.54
CA ASN A 93 -7.53 8.71 25.31
C ASN A 93 -6.07 8.46 25.70
N GLN A 94 -5.53 7.32 25.30
CA GLN A 94 -4.14 6.93 25.58
C GLN A 94 -3.25 7.14 24.35
N GLN A 95 -1.96 7.31 24.60
CA GLN A 95 -0.86 7.31 23.61
C GLN A 95 -0.84 8.49 22.61
N PHE A 96 -1.98 9.01 22.16
CA PHE A 96 -2.10 10.08 21.17
C PHE A 96 -2.23 11.48 21.83
N TYR A 97 -1.23 12.34 21.64
CA TYR A 97 -1.13 13.65 22.30
C TYR A 97 -1.01 14.81 21.28
N HIS A 98 -2.09 15.11 20.55
CA HIS A 98 -2.14 16.25 19.63
C HIS A 98 -2.91 17.42 20.27
N PRO A 99 -2.47 18.69 20.10
CA PRO A 99 -3.07 19.85 20.78
C PRO A 99 -4.55 20.08 20.46
N ASN A 100 -4.94 19.91 19.18
CA ASN A 100 -6.28 20.25 18.69
C ASN A 100 -7.06 19.07 18.06
N MET A 101 -6.57 17.84 18.18
CA MET A 101 -7.17 16.65 17.54
C MET A 101 -7.13 15.50 18.54
N THR A 102 -8.27 14.89 18.83
CA THR A 102 -8.32 13.67 19.64
C THR A 102 -7.98 12.46 18.77
N PHE A 103 -7.59 11.35 19.41
CA PHE A 103 -7.35 10.11 18.65
C PHE A 103 -8.63 9.67 17.92
N LYS A 104 -9.80 9.82 18.55
CA LYS A 104 -11.08 9.53 17.91
C LYS A 104 -11.31 10.37 16.65
N GLN A 105 -11.03 11.68 16.70
CA GLN A 105 -11.11 12.55 15.52
C GLN A 105 -10.11 12.13 14.44
N PHE A 106 -8.90 11.73 14.82
CA PHE A 106 -7.92 11.16 13.89
C PHE A 106 -8.51 9.94 13.16
N THR A 107 -9.14 8.99 13.85
CA THR A 107 -9.74 7.79 13.22
C THR A 107 -10.81 8.12 12.16
N GLN A 108 -11.44 9.29 12.27
CA GLN A 108 -12.56 9.74 11.44
C GLN A 108 -12.12 10.77 10.37
N SER A 109 -10.87 11.21 10.39
CA SER A 109 -10.38 12.27 9.51
C SER A 109 -10.37 11.84 8.05
N ARG A 110 -10.64 12.79 7.15
CA ARG A 110 -10.55 12.61 5.69
C ARG A 110 -9.44 13.45 5.06
N GLN A 111 -8.54 14.01 5.88
CA GLN A 111 -7.29 14.60 5.39
C GLN A 111 -6.48 13.55 4.62
N SER A 112 -5.50 13.99 3.85
CA SER A 112 -4.70 13.08 3.03
C SER A 112 -3.96 12.04 3.90
N PRO A 113 -3.72 10.82 3.39
CA PRO A 113 -2.88 9.83 4.06
C PRO A 113 -1.52 10.38 4.50
N GLU A 114 -0.91 11.28 3.70
CA GLU A 114 0.35 11.93 4.02
C GLU A 114 0.23 12.84 5.25
N THR A 115 -0.78 13.71 5.29
CA THR A 115 -1.02 14.59 6.44
C THR A 115 -1.29 13.78 7.69
N LEU A 116 -2.10 12.72 7.59
CA LEU A 116 -2.41 11.87 8.74
C LEU A 116 -1.21 11.02 9.17
N ALA A 117 -0.34 10.59 8.25
CA ALA A 117 0.88 9.87 8.60
C ALA A 117 1.85 10.77 9.37
N ASP A 118 1.99 12.04 8.97
CA ASP A 118 2.79 13.05 9.69
C ASP A 118 2.21 13.35 11.09
N ILE A 119 0.88 13.45 11.21
CA ILE A 119 0.21 13.59 12.51
C ILE A 119 0.50 12.37 13.40
N PHE A 120 0.38 11.16 12.85
CA PHE A 120 0.56 9.93 13.64
C PHE A 120 2.00 9.79 14.16
N ILE A 121 3.02 10.03 13.33
CA ILE A 121 4.42 10.01 13.82
C ILE A 121 4.65 11.06 14.92
N ARG A 122 4.12 12.28 14.76
CA ARG A 122 4.38 13.38 15.70
C ARG A 122 3.66 13.24 17.02
N TYR A 123 2.49 12.61 17.05
CA TYR A 123 1.59 12.69 18.20
C TYR A 123 1.19 11.33 18.77
N TYR A 124 1.32 10.23 18.01
CA TYR A 124 1.19 8.87 18.53
C TYR A 124 2.57 8.25 18.80
N GLU A 125 3.42 8.14 17.76
CA GLU A 125 4.72 7.45 17.86
C GLU A 125 5.70 8.25 18.72
N ARG A 126 5.80 9.57 18.45
CA ARG A 126 6.69 10.51 19.14
C ARG A 126 8.14 10.01 19.25
N PRO A 127 8.78 9.57 18.14
CA PRO A 127 10.18 9.18 18.18
C PRO A 127 11.08 10.40 18.43
N SER A 128 12.34 10.16 18.81
CA SER A 128 13.33 11.23 18.98
C SER A 128 13.53 12.07 17.70
N ASN A 129 13.39 11.46 16.52
CA ASN A 129 13.38 12.17 15.24
C ASN A 129 12.02 12.01 14.53
N PRO A 130 11.13 13.01 14.60
CA PRO A 130 9.83 12.96 13.92
C PRO A 130 9.89 13.27 12.41
N ASN A 131 11.01 13.75 11.88
CA ASN A 131 11.12 14.10 10.46
C ASN A 131 11.45 12.86 9.61
N GLN A 132 10.43 12.04 9.33
CA GLN A 132 10.56 10.79 8.56
C GLN A 132 9.60 10.77 7.36
N PRO A 133 9.84 11.57 6.31
CA PRO A 133 8.92 11.79 5.17
C PRO A 133 8.54 10.51 4.40
N LEU A 134 9.32 9.43 4.54
CA LEU A 134 9.05 8.14 3.91
C LEU A 134 7.71 7.54 4.37
N ARG A 135 7.28 7.81 5.60
CA ARG A 135 6.03 7.29 6.17
C ARG A 135 4.79 7.84 5.46
N GLN A 136 4.87 9.09 5.01
CA GLN A 136 3.84 9.74 4.18
C GLN A 136 3.74 9.05 2.81
N THR A 137 4.89 8.77 2.16
CA THR A 137 4.92 8.02 0.90
C THR A 137 4.36 6.60 1.07
N GLN A 138 4.72 5.92 2.14
CA GLN A 138 4.20 4.58 2.48
C GLN A 138 2.69 4.62 2.75
N ALA A 139 2.18 5.64 3.45
CA ALA A 139 0.75 5.81 3.67
C ALA A 139 -0.01 5.99 2.35
N ARG A 140 0.50 6.83 1.44
CA ARG A 140 -0.09 6.97 0.10
C ARG A 140 -0.09 5.64 -0.66
N TYR A 141 1.00 4.87 -0.58
CA TYR A 141 1.09 3.55 -1.19
C TYR A 141 -0.01 2.61 -0.68
N TRP A 142 -0.16 2.46 0.65
CA TRP A 142 -1.17 1.59 1.24
C TRP A 142 -2.60 2.05 0.94
N PHE A 143 -2.85 3.35 0.97
CA PHE A 143 -4.14 3.91 0.57
C PHE A 143 -4.49 3.51 -0.85
N ASN A 144 -3.59 3.72 -1.81
CA ASN A 144 -3.81 3.40 -3.21
C ASN A 144 -4.01 1.90 -3.45
N LEU A 145 -3.27 1.06 -2.70
CA LEU A 145 -3.31 -0.39 -2.82
C LEU A 145 -4.58 -1.00 -2.23
N LEU A 146 -5.00 -0.56 -1.04
CA LEU A 146 -6.04 -1.23 -0.25
C LEU A 146 -7.42 -0.59 -0.40
N ASN A 147 -7.50 0.72 -0.63
CA ASN A 147 -8.78 1.43 -0.82
C ASN A 147 -9.48 1.05 -2.14
N LYS A 148 -8.72 0.54 -3.12
CA LYS A 148 -9.30 -0.03 -4.36
C LYS A 148 -9.92 -1.42 -4.15
N ASN A 149 -9.60 -2.08 -3.05
CA ASN A 149 -9.99 -3.46 -2.75
C ASN A 149 -11.08 -3.57 -1.65
N THR A 150 -11.61 -2.45 -1.14
CA THR A 150 -12.70 -2.45 -0.14
C THR A 150 -14.08 -2.47 -0.78
N THR A 151 -14.42 -3.59 -1.39
CA THR A 151 -15.80 -4.06 -1.43
C THR A 151 -15.81 -5.50 -0.97
N THR A 152 -16.22 -5.73 0.29
CA THR A 152 -17.27 -6.69 0.69
C THR A 152 -17.29 -6.98 2.21
N PRO A 153 -18.48 -7.23 2.77
CA PRO A 153 -18.73 -8.33 3.70
C PRO A 153 -19.27 -9.59 2.96
N LYS A 154 -18.87 -10.78 3.45
CA LYS A 154 -19.03 -12.21 3.00
C LYS A 154 -20.51 -12.73 2.93
N PRO A 155 -20.89 -13.95 2.39
CA PRO A 155 -20.24 -14.97 1.51
C PRO A 155 -21.05 -15.42 0.23
N THR A 156 -20.34 -15.81 -0.85
CA THR A 156 -20.63 -16.83 -1.95
C THR A 156 -21.90 -16.67 -2.85
N PRO A 157 -21.91 -16.93 -4.19
CA PRO A 157 -21.02 -17.76 -5.02
C PRO A 157 -20.24 -17.04 -6.12
N SER A 158 -19.21 -17.77 -6.57
CA SER A 158 -18.23 -17.47 -7.62
C SER A 158 -18.78 -16.75 -8.86
N VAL A 159 -18.23 -15.56 -9.14
CA VAL A 159 -18.19 -14.93 -10.47
C VAL A 159 -16.78 -14.34 -10.65
N PRO A 160 -16.10 -14.58 -11.79
CA PRO A 160 -14.66 -14.41 -11.90
C PRO A 160 -14.22 -12.94 -11.81
N ASN A 161 -13.20 -12.69 -10.98
CA ASN A 161 -12.49 -11.43 -10.85
C ASN A 161 -12.12 -10.86 -12.23
N LYS A 162 -12.78 -9.76 -12.65
CA LYS A 162 -12.22 -8.91 -13.70
C LYS A 162 -11.09 -8.09 -13.10
N LYS A 163 -9.90 -8.68 -13.16
CA LYS A 163 -8.62 -8.00 -12.93
C LYS A 163 -8.56 -6.79 -13.90
N GLY A 164 -8.60 -5.57 -13.36
CA GLY A 164 -8.72 -4.31 -14.11
C GLY A 164 -7.59 -3.34 -13.78
N GLU A 165 -6.97 -2.77 -14.81
CA GLU A 165 -5.82 -1.86 -14.73
C GLU A 165 -6.10 -0.57 -13.97
N THR A 166 -5.07 -0.07 -13.27
CA THR A 166 -5.07 1.27 -12.63
C THR A 166 -4.21 2.29 -13.37
N THR A 167 -3.53 1.88 -14.45
CA THR A 167 -2.65 2.71 -15.28
C THR A 167 -2.81 2.31 -16.75
N MET A 168 -2.71 3.28 -17.66
CA MET A 168 -2.76 3.04 -19.10
C MET A 168 -1.48 2.34 -19.55
N GLN A 169 -1.53 1.03 -19.81
CA GLN A 169 -0.39 0.25 -20.30
C GLN A 169 -0.76 -0.41 -21.62
N CYS A 170 0.10 -0.29 -22.62
CA CYS A 170 -0.08 -1.03 -23.87
C CYS A 170 1.25 -1.36 -24.52
N ILE A 171 1.21 -2.35 -25.42
CA ILE A 171 2.25 -2.54 -26.42
C ILE A 171 1.71 -2.00 -27.73
N TYR A 172 2.50 -1.24 -28.46
CA TYR A 172 2.15 -0.84 -29.81
C TYR A 172 3.29 -1.13 -30.78
N TRP A 173 2.89 -1.40 -32.01
CA TRP A 173 3.76 -1.74 -33.12
C TRP A 173 3.67 -0.65 -34.17
N ARG A 174 4.83 -0.17 -34.61
CA ARG A 174 4.94 0.80 -35.71
C ARG A 174 5.89 0.26 -36.79
N PRO A 175 5.77 0.73 -38.04
CA PRO A 175 6.64 0.30 -39.12
C PRO A 175 8.11 0.55 -38.78
N ASN A 176 8.96 -0.45 -39.05
CA ASN A 176 10.40 -0.35 -38.85
C ASN A 176 10.97 0.62 -39.88
N ALA A 177 11.87 1.51 -39.44
CA ALA A 177 12.44 2.55 -40.32
C ALA A 177 13.45 1.99 -41.35
N LYS A 178 13.93 0.75 -41.16
CA LYS A 178 15.03 0.13 -41.92
C LYS A 178 14.58 -1.04 -42.80
N ASN A 179 13.41 -1.63 -42.56
CA ASN A 179 12.90 -2.76 -43.33
C ASN A 179 11.36 -2.76 -43.39
N THR A 180 10.78 -3.74 -44.08
CA THR A 180 9.32 -3.89 -44.23
C THR A 180 8.62 -4.44 -42.97
N GLY A 181 9.35 -4.62 -41.87
CA GLY A 181 8.86 -5.15 -40.59
C GLY A 181 8.25 -4.09 -39.67
N GLN A 182 7.99 -4.48 -38.42
CA GLN A 182 7.46 -3.61 -37.37
C GLN A 182 8.31 -3.70 -36.11
N ASP A 183 8.40 -2.58 -35.40
CA ASP A 183 9.09 -2.44 -34.11
C ASP A 183 8.08 -2.31 -32.97
N ALA A 184 8.33 -3.02 -31.87
CA ALA A 184 7.48 -3.00 -30.68
C ALA A 184 7.94 -1.96 -29.65
N TYR A 185 6.97 -1.32 -29.02
CA TYR A 185 7.17 -0.33 -27.98
C TYR A 185 6.21 -0.58 -26.81
N TYR A 186 6.69 -0.41 -25.59
CA TYR A 186 5.89 -0.40 -24.38
C TYR A 186 5.57 1.04 -23.97
N PHE A 187 4.30 1.32 -23.71
CA PHE A 187 3.82 2.59 -23.17
C PHE A 187 3.24 2.36 -21.77
N ASN A 188 3.65 3.16 -20.79
CA ASN A 188 3.20 3.05 -19.40
C ASN A 188 2.22 4.15 -18.96
N GLY A 189 1.75 4.98 -19.89
CA GLY A 189 0.88 6.11 -19.62
C GLY A 189 1.60 7.47 -19.57
N VAL A 190 2.94 7.47 -19.48
CA VAL A 190 3.76 8.69 -19.34
C VAL A 190 4.99 8.68 -20.26
N SER A 191 5.59 7.51 -20.47
CA SER A 191 6.78 7.32 -21.30
C SER A 191 6.67 6.07 -22.18
N VAL A 192 7.52 6.07 -23.21
CA VAL A 192 7.64 4.99 -24.20
C VAL A 192 9.02 4.34 -24.08
N LYS A 193 9.07 3.01 -24.22
CA LYS A 193 10.32 2.25 -24.26
C LYS A 193 10.33 1.26 -25.43
N TYR A 194 11.38 1.29 -26.25
CA TYR A 194 11.60 0.31 -27.31
C TYR A 194 11.81 -1.09 -26.74
N ILE A 195 11.20 -2.09 -27.37
CA ILE A 195 11.36 -3.51 -27.02
C ILE A 195 12.26 -4.17 -28.08
N PRO A 196 13.49 -4.58 -27.73
CA PRO A 196 14.50 -4.94 -28.72
C PRO A 196 14.35 -6.33 -29.32
N HIS A 197 13.56 -7.22 -28.71
CA HIS A 197 13.40 -8.60 -29.17
C HIS A 197 11.95 -9.08 -29.08
N PRO A 198 11.44 -9.84 -30.07
CA PRO A 198 10.08 -10.41 -30.03
C PRO A 198 9.79 -11.24 -28.78
N ASP A 199 10.78 -11.99 -28.27
CA ASP A 199 10.61 -12.80 -27.05
C ASP A 199 10.34 -11.95 -25.79
N SER A 200 10.89 -10.73 -25.74
CA SER A 200 10.58 -9.79 -24.65
C SER A 200 9.10 -9.39 -24.65
N VAL A 201 8.47 -9.30 -25.83
CA VAL A 201 7.03 -9.07 -25.94
C VAL A 201 6.25 -10.26 -25.36
N SER A 202 6.65 -11.50 -25.69
CA SER A 202 6.01 -12.72 -25.17
C SER A 202 6.09 -12.82 -23.64
N ILE A 203 7.23 -12.45 -23.05
CA ILE A 203 7.40 -12.40 -21.59
C ILE A 203 6.51 -11.32 -20.98
N LEU A 204 6.49 -10.12 -21.56
CA LEU A 204 5.65 -9.01 -21.07
C LEU A 204 4.16 -9.35 -21.13
N ARG A 205 3.69 -9.99 -22.22
CA ARG A 205 2.31 -10.49 -22.36
C ARG A 205 1.96 -11.47 -21.24
N THR A 206 2.87 -12.41 -20.96
CA THR A 206 2.66 -13.45 -19.94
C THR A 206 2.58 -12.84 -18.55
N ILE A 207 3.59 -12.06 -18.15
CA ILE A 207 3.63 -11.39 -16.86
C ILE A 207 2.42 -10.48 -16.67
N TYR A 208 2.06 -9.72 -17.71
CA TYR A 208 0.90 -8.84 -17.66
C TYR A 208 -0.40 -9.65 -17.50
N LYS A 209 -0.58 -10.75 -18.23
CA LYS A 209 -1.78 -11.60 -18.13
C LYS A 209 -1.87 -12.29 -16.77
N ASP A 210 -0.74 -12.73 -16.22
CA ASP A 210 -0.70 -13.35 -14.90
C ASP A 210 -1.08 -12.35 -13.81
N ASN A 211 -0.57 -11.12 -13.92
CA ASN A 211 -0.86 -10.04 -12.98
C ASN A 211 -2.28 -9.46 -13.15
N ASN A 212 -2.73 -9.25 -14.38
CA ASN A 212 -3.92 -8.47 -14.72
C ASN A 212 -5.05 -9.31 -15.30
N GLY A 213 -4.92 -10.64 -15.42
CA GLY A 213 -6.02 -11.57 -15.75
C GLY A 213 -6.61 -11.40 -17.15
N LYS A 214 -6.05 -10.50 -17.95
CA LYS A 214 -6.40 -10.19 -19.33
C LYS A 214 -5.11 -9.93 -20.11
N ALA A 215 -5.16 -10.07 -21.43
CA ALA A 215 -4.02 -9.69 -22.28
C ALA A 215 -3.75 -8.18 -22.18
N ILE A 216 -2.48 -7.79 -22.29
CA ILE A 216 -2.12 -6.39 -22.44
C ILE A 216 -2.75 -5.85 -23.74
N PRO A 217 -3.35 -4.65 -23.74
CA PRO A 217 -3.81 -4.03 -24.97
C PRO A 217 -2.67 -3.91 -25.99
N GLU A 218 -2.94 -4.32 -27.23
CA GLU A 218 -1.98 -4.26 -28.33
C GLU A 218 -2.54 -3.48 -29.52
N TYR A 219 -1.72 -2.61 -30.08
CA TYR A 219 -2.08 -1.78 -31.23
C TYR A 219 -1.06 -1.95 -32.35
N HIS A 220 -1.55 -2.18 -33.57
CA HIS A 220 -0.70 -2.23 -34.76
C HIS A 220 -1.04 -1.05 -35.66
N TRP A 221 -0.08 -0.15 -35.84
CA TRP A 221 -0.27 1.04 -36.66
C TRP A 221 0.53 0.96 -37.96
N VAL A 222 -0.02 1.60 -38.97
CA VAL A 222 0.52 1.63 -40.34
C VAL A 222 0.76 3.07 -40.78
N ASN A 223 1.56 3.26 -41.83
CA ASN A 223 1.97 4.59 -42.32
C ASN A 223 0.82 5.52 -42.75
N LYS A 224 -0.40 5.00 -42.96
CA LYS A 224 -1.54 5.78 -43.49
C LYS A 224 -2.17 6.76 -42.47
N ALA A 225 -1.78 6.69 -41.20
CA ALA A 225 -2.04 7.71 -40.19
C ALA A 225 -1.11 7.44 -38.98
N PRO A 226 -0.02 8.21 -38.78
CA PRO A 226 1.04 7.83 -37.85
C PRO A 226 0.67 8.15 -36.40
N TRP A 227 -0.26 7.38 -35.84
CA TRP A 227 -0.78 7.56 -34.48
C TRP A 227 0.31 7.46 -33.42
N TRP A 228 1.37 6.67 -33.65
CA TRP A 228 2.53 6.61 -32.76
C TRP A 228 3.22 7.96 -32.59
N ILE A 229 3.28 8.79 -33.65
CA ILE A 229 3.90 10.12 -33.56
C ILE A 229 3.12 10.99 -32.57
N ARG A 230 1.79 10.91 -32.60
CA ARG A 230 0.93 11.68 -31.70
C ARG A 230 1.01 11.16 -30.26
N LEU A 231 1.08 9.83 -30.08
CA LEU A 231 1.26 9.22 -28.77
C LEU A 231 2.64 9.58 -28.17
N GLU A 232 3.71 9.49 -28.96
CA GLU A 232 5.07 9.80 -28.51
C GLU A 232 5.25 11.30 -28.23
N ALA A 233 4.55 12.19 -28.95
CA ALA A 233 4.62 13.64 -28.74
C ALA A 233 4.09 14.07 -27.36
N VAL A 234 3.18 13.31 -26.75
CA VAL A 234 2.67 13.60 -25.40
C VAL A 234 3.48 12.90 -24.29
N CYS A 235 4.48 12.10 -24.66
CA CYS A 235 5.37 11.45 -23.70
C CYS A 235 6.46 12.41 -23.21
N VAL A 236 6.79 12.33 -21.93
CA VAL A 236 7.91 13.13 -21.38
C VAL A 236 9.22 12.61 -21.99
N LYS A 237 9.98 13.50 -22.64
CA LYS A 237 11.35 13.18 -23.10
C LYS A 237 12.22 12.99 -21.86
N GLN A 238 12.76 11.78 -21.69
CA GLN A 238 13.84 11.50 -20.74
C GLN A 238 15.18 11.85 -21.37
#